data_AF-A0A8H5ZJX3-F1
#
_entry.id   AF-A0A8H5ZJX3-F1
#
_cell.length_a   1.000
_cell.length_b   1.000
_cell.length_c   1.000
_cell.angle_alpha   90.00
_cell.angle_beta   90.00
_cell.angle_gamma   90.00
#
_symmetry.space_group_name_H-M   'P 1'
#
loop_
_entity.id
_entity.type
_entity.pdbx_description
1 polymer ?
#
loop_
_entity_poly.entity_id
_entity_poly.type
_entity_poly.pdbx_seq_one_letter_code
_entity_poly.pdbx_strand_id
1 'polypeptide(L)'
;MHFNNIFLAAAMSIGLAAAGQINFYSDRNCQNYIGEAHPGIGQITGGPAGGFSALWVNGDLWSCTQSCGPYWICGDSGCGNKVSVATGKCVSFSTGVWGVNRCQFC
;
A
#
# COMPACT_ATOMS: atom_id res chain seq x y z
N MET A 1 11.40 -27.08 -23.86
CA MET A 1 11.47 -25.98 -22.89
C MET A 1 10.82 -24.77 -23.55
N HIS A 2 9.59 -24.43 -23.16
CA HIS A 2 8.84 -23.32 -23.76
C HIS A 2 8.59 -22.30 -22.64
N PHE A 3 9.31 -21.19 -22.68
CA PHE A 3 9.12 -20.07 -21.76
C PHE A 3 8.02 -19.18 -22.33
N ASN A 4 6.86 -19.17 -21.67
CA ASN A 4 5.76 -18.28 -22.00
C ASN A 4 6.03 -16.94 -21.29
N ASN A 5 6.62 -16.00 -22.01
CA ASN A 5 6.80 -14.63 -21.53
C ASN A 5 5.45 -13.90 -21.57
N ILE A 6 4.74 -13.89 -20.45
CA ILE A 6 3.56 -13.06 -20.27
C ILE A 6 4.05 -11.66 -19.88
N PHE A 7 3.89 -10.72 -20.81
CA PHE A 7 4.02 -9.28 -20.58
C PHE A 7 3.01 -8.85 -19.51
N LEU A 8 3.47 -8.31 -18.37
CA LEU A 8 2.61 -7.60 -17.44
C LEU A 8 2.73 -6.09 -17.70
N ALA A 9 1.61 -5.51 -18.13
CA ALA A 9 1.45 -4.08 -18.37
C ALA A 9 1.64 -3.30 -17.07
N ALA A 10 2.66 -2.43 -17.03
CA ALA A 10 2.72 -1.35 -16.05
C ALA A 10 1.68 -0.29 -16.44
N ALA A 11 0.59 -0.21 -15.68
CA ALA A 11 -0.37 0.88 -15.81
C ALA A 11 0.28 2.17 -15.31
N MET A 12 0.63 3.07 -16.23
CA MET A 12 1.10 4.42 -15.91
C MET A 12 -0.12 5.32 -15.68
N SER A 13 -0.45 5.57 -14.41
CA SER A 13 -1.46 6.55 -14.03
C SER A 13 -0.85 7.96 -14.07
N ILE A 14 -1.28 8.77 -15.04
CA ILE A 14 -1.06 10.22 -15.10
C ILE A 14 -2.16 10.90 -14.28
N GLY A 15 -1.79 11.55 -13.17
CA GLY A 15 -2.70 12.30 -12.31
C GLY A 15 -1.98 13.03 -11.18
N LEU A 16 -1.92 14.36 -11.28
CA LEU A 16 -1.24 15.29 -10.39
C LEU A 16 -2.02 15.47 -9.06
N ALA A 17 -1.35 15.20 -7.94
CA ALA A 17 -1.39 15.87 -6.62
C ALA A 17 -0.84 14.87 -5.60
N ALA A 18 0.16 15.24 -4.81
CA ALA A 18 0.96 14.31 -4.00
C ALA A 18 0.11 13.42 -3.09
N ALA A 19 -0.14 12.20 -3.55
CA ALA A 19 -0.71 11.10 -2.80
C ALA A 19 0.39 10.46 -1.93
N GLY A 20 0.06 10.09 -0.68
CA GLY A 20 1.00 9.41 0.20
C GLY A 20 1.66 8.20 -0.45
N GLN A 21 2.85 7.86 0.02
CA GLN A 21 3.66 6.78 -0.54
C GLN A 21 3.59 5.54 0.35
N ILE A 22 3.23 4.42 -0.24
CA ILE A 22 3.28 3.10 0.39
C ILE A 22 4.31 2.23 -0.34
N ASN A 23 5.18 1.60 0.45
CA ASN A 23 6.17 0.65 -0.04
C ASN A 23 5.71 -0.78 0.23
N PHE A 24 5.99 -1.68 -0.70
CA PHE A 24 5.65 -3.09 -0.66
C PHE A 24 6.91 -3.95 -0.64
N TYR A 25 6.81 -5.08 0.05
CA TYR A 25 7.92 -5.98 0.30
C TYR A 25 7.48 -7.42 0.13
N SER A 26 8.39 -8.28 -0.34
CA SER A 26 8.11 -9.70 -0.53
C SER A 26 8.31 -10.55 0.72
N ASP A 27 8.78 -9.95 1.82
CA ASP A 27 8.88 -10.60 3.12
C ASP A 27 7.78 -10.08 4.06
N ARG A 28 7.83 -10.47 5.33
CA ARG A 28 6.82 -10.09 6.34
C ARG A 28 7.27 -9.00 7.31
N ASN A 29 8.54 -8.58 7.21
CA ASN A 29 9.24 -7.66 8.10
C ASN A 29 9.71 -6.39 7.37
N CYS A 30 9.19 -6.16 6.16
CA CYS A 30 9.50 -5.02 5.30
C CYS A 30 11.02 -4.78 5.07
N GLN A 31 11.74 -5.83 4.66
CA GLN A 31 13.18 -5.77 4.39
C GLN A 31 13.52 -5.87 2.90
N ASN A 32 12.80 -6.71 2.16
CA ASN A 32 13.00 -6.97 0.75
C ASN A 32 12.00 -6.20 -0.12
N TYR A 33 12.37 -4.96 -0.45
CA TYR A 33 11.55 -4.05 -1.24
C TYR A 33 11.29 -4.59 -2.65
N ILE A 34 10.03 -4.50 -3.10
CA ILE A 34 9.63 -4.97 -4.44
C ILE A 34 8.83 -3.93 -5.24
N GLY A 35 8.50 -2.79 -4.65
CA GLY A 35 7.79 -1.72 -5.34
C GLY A 35 7.09 -0.77 -4.40
N GLU A 36 6.55 0.28 -4.98
CA GLU A 36 5.81 1.33 -4.27
C GLU A 36 4.58 1.74 -5.05
N ALA A 37 3.66 2.41 -4.37
CA ALA A 37 2.54 3.07 -5.00
C ALA A 37 2.21 4.38 -4.31
N HIS A 38 1.45 5.22 -5.02
CA HIS A 38 0.97 6.51 -4.55
C HIS A 38 -0.56 6.55 -4.59
N PRO A 39 -1.26 5.99 -3.58
CA PRO A 39 -2.72 5.90 -3.58
C PRO A 39 -3.37 7.27 -3.36
N GLY A 40 -4.27 7.66 -4.25
CA GLY A 40 -5.15 8.81 -4.00
C GLY A 40 -5.99 8.65 -2.74
N ILE A 41 -6.51 9.76 -2.21
CA ILE A 41 -7.34 9.75 -1.00
C ILE A 41 -8.55 8.83 -1.18
N GLY A 42 -8.73 7.87 -0.28
CA GLY A 42 -9.81 6.88 -0.30
C GLY A 42 -9.66 5.78 -1.36
N GLN A 43 -8.61 5.80 -2.18
CA GLN A 43 -8.35 4.78 -3.20
C GLN A 43 -7.67 3.55 -2.59
N ILE A 44 -8.21 2.37 -2.88
CA ILE A 44 -7.54 1.09 -2.58
C ILE A 44 -6.56 0.79 -3.69
N THR A 45 -5.28 0.62 -3.35
CA THR A 45 -4.21 0.33 -4.30
C THR A 45 -3.46 -0.92 -3.89
N GLY A 46 -3.41 -1.91 -4.78
CA GLY A 46 -2.69 -3.16 -4.54
C GLY A 46 -1.20 -3.03 -4.77
N GLY A 47 -0.43 -3.76 -3.98
CA GLY A 47 0.99 -3.96 -4.23
C GLY A 47 1.26 -4.90 -5.40
N PRO A 48 2.52 -4.96 -5.86
CA PRO A 48 2.96 -5.93 -6.86
C PRO A 48 2.72 -7.37 -6.40
N ALA A 49 2.58 -8.28 -7.37
CA ALA A 49 2.41 -9.70 -7.10
C ALA A 49 3.60 -10.25 -6.26
N GLY A 50 3.28 -11.03 -5.23
CA GLY A 50 4.28 -11.53 -4.27
C GLY A 50 4.59 -10.56 -3.12
N GLY A 51 3.88 -9.43 -3.02
CA GLY A 51 3.93 -8.57 -1.84
C GLY A 51 3.18 -9.16 -0.65
N PHE A 52 3.86 -9.26 0.49
CA PHE A 52 3.29 -9.79 1.75
C PHE A 52 3.34 -8.78 2.89
N SER A 53 4.14 -7.73 2.78
CA SER A 53 4.13 -6.63 3.74
C SER A 53 4.17 -5.28 3.06
N ALA A 54 3.67 -4.28 3.76
CA ALA A 54 3.73 -2.90 3.33
C ALA A 54 4.00 -1.96 4.50
N LEU A 55 4.51 -0.77 4.19
CA LEU A 55 4.59 0.33 5.13
C LEU A 55 4.37 1.65 4.41
N TRP A 56 3.71 2.58 5.08
CA TRP A 56 3.58 3.95 4.57
C TRP A 56 4.86 4.73 4.87
N VAL A 57 5.50 5.27 3.84
CA VAL A 57 6.74 6.04 3.98
C VAL A 57 6.41 7.50 4.28
N ASN A 58 5.44 8.03 3.56
CA ASN A 58 5.00 9.41 3.68
C ASN A 58 3.48 9.47 3.47
N GLY A 59 2.85 10.50 3.98
CA GLY A 59 1.55 10.85 3.46
C GLY A 59 1.16 12.30 3.67
N ASP A 60 0.03 12.60 3.05
CA ASP A 60 -0.44 13.89 2.62
C ASP A 60 -1.69 14.34 3.41
N LEU A 61 -2.24 13.47 4.26
CA LEU A 61 -3.41 13.73 5.09
C LEU A 61 -3.05 14.49 6.39
N TRP A 62 -2.64 15.76 6.23
CA TRP A 62 -2.35 16.66 7.37
C TRP A 62 -3.55 16.87 8.30
N SER A 63 -4.76 16.88 7.74
CA SER A 63 -6.03 17.01 8.48
C SER A 63 -6.26 15.88 9.49
N CYS A 64 -5.45 14.83 9.45
CA CYS A 64 -5.61 13.62 10.25
C CYS A 64 -4.42 13.36 11.17
N THR A 65 -3.65 14.40 11.46
CA THR A 65 -2.56 14.42 12.45
C THR A 65 -3.00 14.05 13.87
N GLN A 66 -4.29 14.12 14.20
CA GLN A 66 -4.86 13.71 15.49
C GLN A 66 -5.43 12.28 15.50
N SER A 67 -5.33 11.54 14.40
CA SER A 67 -5.88 10.18 14.28
C SER A 67 -4.89 9.08 14.70
N CYS A 68 -5.36 7.86 15.01
CA CYS A 68 -4.48 6.70 15.28
C CYS A 68 -3.56 6.29 14.11
N GLY A 69 -3.69 6.95 12.96
CA GLY A 69 -2.99 6.65 11.72
C GLY A 69 -3.91 6.91 10.54
N PRO A 70 -3.60 7.88 9.66
CA PRO A 70 -4.45 8.19 8.52
C PRO A 70 -4.21 7.25 7.33
N TYR A 71 -3.51 6.14 7.55
CA TYR A 71 -3.12 5.21 6.51
C TYR A 71 -3.56 3.81 6.85
N TRP A 72 -4.25 3.16 5.91
CA TRP A 72 -4.66 1.77 6.06
C TRP A 72 -3.77 0.89 5.22
N ILE A 73 -3.44 -0.27 5.79
CA ILE A 73 -2.87 -1.40 5.05
C ILE A 73 -3.88 -2.53 5.16
N CYS A 74 -4.25 -3.10 4.02
CA CYS A 74 -5.27 -4.14 3.93
C CYS A 74 -4.70 -5.44 3.38
N GLY A 75 -5.29 -6.55 3.81
CA GLY A 75 -4.94 -7.90 3.38
C GLY A 75 -5.80 -8.44 2.23
N ASP A 76 -6.72 -7.64 1.69
CA ASP A 76 -7.58 -7.99 0.57
C ASP A 76 -7.91 -6.76 -0.29
N SER A 77 -8.32 -7.00 -1.54
CA SER A 77 -8.64 -5.95 -2.51
C SER A 77 -9.89 -5.13 -2.18
N GLY A 78 -10.75 -5.62 -1.28
CA GLY A 78 -11.91 -4.89 -0.76
C GLY A 78 -11.61 -4.09 0.52
N CYS A 79 -10.39 -4.20 1.06
CA CYS A 79 -9.99 -3.65 2.34
C CYS A 79 -10.94 -4.00 3.51
N GLY A 80 -11.46 -5.24 3.52
CA GLY A 80 -12.27 -5.78 4.60
C GLY A 80 -11.44 -6.16 5.83
N ASN A 81 -10.25 -6.71 5.60
CA ASN A 81 -9.23 -7.00 6.60
C ASN A 81 -8.15 -5.92 6.56
N LYS A 82 -8.14 -5.00 7.53
CA LYS A 82 -7.27 -3.82 7.53
C LYS A 82 -6.65 -3.51 8.88
N VAL A 83 -5.51 -2.82 8.83
CA VAL A 83 -4.84 -2.24 9.99
C VAL A 83 -4.58 -0.77 9.69
N SER A 84 -4.96 0.09 10.63
CA SER A 84 -4.64 1.52 10.60
C SER A 84 -3.29 1.75 11.23
N VAL A 85 -2.41 2.44 10.51
CA VAL A 85 -1.02 2.63 10.90
C VAL A 85 -0.54 4.05 10.66
N ALA A 86 0.45 4.45 11.44
CA ALA A 86 1.30 5.61 11.15
C ALA A 86 2.35 5.27 10.10
N THR A 87 3.03 6.29 9.58
CA THR A 87 4.20 6.09 8.71
C THR A 87 5.31 5.30 9.42
N GLY A 88 6.10 4.55 8.64
CA GLY A 88 7.21 3.73 9.11
C GLY A 88 6.81 2.43 9.79
N LYS A 89 5.52 2.15 9.98
CA LYS A 89 5.05 0.87 10.57
C LYS A 89 4.86 -0.19 9.49
N CYS A 90 5.60 -1.28 9.64
CA CYS A 90 5.45 -2.47 8.80
C CYS A 90 4.23 -3.28 9.22
N VAL A 91 3.40 -3.66 8.25
CA VAL A 91 2.27 -4.58 8.41
C VAL A 91 2.36 -5.65 7.36
N SER A 92 2.07 -6.90 7.75
CA SER A 92 2.08 -8.03 6.82
C SER A 92 0.78 -8.82 6.84
N PHE A 93 0.45 -9.39 5.68
CA PHE A 93 -0.70 -10.24 5.45
C PHE A 93 -0.28 -11.46 4.62
N SER A 94 -1.03 -12.57 4.73
CA SER A 94 -0.75 -13.80 4.00
C SER A 94 -1.36 -13.87 2.60
N THR A 95 -2.30 -12.99 2.30
CA THR A 95 -3.17 -13.03 1.10
C THR A 95 -2.83 -11.95 0.06
N GLY A 96 -1.80 -11.16 0.31
CA GLY A 96 -1.44 -9.96 -0.45
C GLY A 96 -1.57 -8.70 0.41
N VAL A 97 -1.09 -7.57 -0.11
CA VAL A 97 -1.13 -6.29 0.58
C VAL A 97 -1.64 -5.16 -0.32
N TRP A 98 -2.51 -4.34 0.25
CA TRP A 98 -3.10 -3.15 -0.37
C TRP A 98 -2.94 -1.96 0.57
N GLY A 99 -2.84 -0.76 0.01
CA GLY A 99 -2.82 0.50 0.76
C GLY A 99 -4.06 1.33 0.48
N VAL A 100 -4.58 2.00 1.51
CA VAL A 100 -5.59 3.05 1.36
C VAL A 100 -5.14 4.30 2.10
N ASN A 101 -5.11 5.41 1.39
CA ASN A 101 -4.84 6.72 1.96
C ASN A 101 -6.14 7.29 2.54
N ARG A 102 -6.47 6.95 3.80
CA ARG A 102 -7.76 7.31 4.41
C ARG A 102 -7.64 7.51 5.91
N CYS A 103 -8.12 8.67 6.35
CA CYS A 103 -8.23 8.99 7.76
C CYS A 103 -9.16 8.02 8.48
N GLN A 104 -8.69 7.48 9.60
CA GLN A 104 -9.55 6.83 10.59
C GLN A 104 -9.45 7.59 11.89
N PHE A 105 -10.51 8.33 12.22
CA PHE A 105 -10.66 8.89 13.55
C PHE A 105 -10.80 7.75 14.55
N CYS A 106 -9.86 7.74 15.49
CA CYS A 106 -10.08 7.27 16.84
C CYS A 106 -10.44 8.51 17.67
#